data_AF-A0A2Z6D1Q8-F1
#
_entry.id   AF-A0A2Z6D1Q8-F1
#
_cell.length_a   1.000
_cell.length_b   1.000
_cell.length_c   1.000
_cell.angle_alpha   90.00
_cell.angle_beta   90.00
_cell.angle_gamma   90.00
#
_symmetry.space_group_name_H-M   'P 1'
#
loop_
_entity.id
_entity.type
_entity.pdbx_description
1 polymer ?
#
loop_
_entity_poly.entity_id
_entity_poly.type
_entity_poly.pdbx_seq_one_letter_code
_entity_poly.pdbx_strand_id
1 'polypeptide(L)'
;MPKGPIRRAQLIVPFGVGAMLVVRDGTSLITAGLDHWYKREDGSEAEDKSEFRVDEWRLTQSLGVDYFRLPPEFRKPNKGDGVLNAYLTLPFLRFPQWHFCSACDLLQKFPLTARGKVKCSECESKKKTKYMAQVPIIAMCDRGHIQDFPWKEWVHHSVKPTCNKALRLVGTGSATLAGLSVRCECGAKRSLGGITEVDGDKTRLSKSLGDSEFLCQGKLPWLGKEDGEPCSRQLRGALRSATNVYYAQTRSAIYLQRGNGGELISLLEQPPLSKLIERLLRLGDDITPEVLREDRPQLLQDFSNEDIKIALETILSAKIDDINDDIEGDDPETRFRRQEFNVLRTERREDNLKIRTIKLSNYQPDIANYFSKIMLVDKLKETRVLTGFTRILPETDQPLQELQSLLWRKPPQKDSWLPAYVVYGEGIFIEFNETCLCQWLQKYGNEIYSRIQPLVDRYQKIQEQRHLRKRSITPRFILLHTFAHLLMNRLTFECGYSSAALRERLYVSDNPDAPMAGVLIYTAAGDSEGTMGGLVRMGKPGNFEPVVRSLLEAASWCSADPVCMEVGESGGQGPDSSNLAACHSCALVPETACEEFNRFLDRGVVVGDIKNRNIGFLTRTP
;
A
#
# COMPACT_ATOMS: atom_id res chain seq x y z
N MET A 1 24.87 13.33 12.42
CA MET A 1 23.54 12.90 11.97
C MET A 1 22.72 12.45 13.16
N PRO A 2 21.43 12.78 13.27
CA PRO A 2 20.56 12.07 14.20
C PRO A 2 20.58 10.60 13.82
N LYS A 3 21.20 9.78 14.67
CA LYS A 3 21.30 8.33 14.50
C LYS A 3 19.95 7.74 14.90
N GLY A 4 19.07 7.56 13.93
CA GLY A 4 17.80 6.86 14.10
C GLY A 4 17.80 5.59 13.25
N PRO A 5 17.94 4.40 13.83
CA PRO A 5 17.74 3.18 13.07
C PRO A 5 16.29 3.10 12.59
N ILE A 6 16.10 2.78 11.31
CA ILE A 6 14.79 2.56 10.68
C ILE A 6 14.81 1.13 10.14
N ARG A 7 13.73 0.38 10.33
CA ARG A 7 13.61 -0.98 9.79
C ARG A 7 13.49 -0.92 8.26
N ARG A 8 14.10 -1.85 7.54
CA ARG A 8 14.07 -1.87 6.06
C ARG A 8 12.65 -1.88 5.50
N ALA A 9 11.76 -2.68 6.08
CA ALA A 9 10.33 -2.71 5.72
C ALA A 9 9.67 -1.33 5.79
N GLN A 10 10.05 -0.51 6.78
CA GLN A 10 9.49 0.83 6.98
C GLN A 10 9.85 1.80 5.85
N LEU A 11 10.87 1.50 5.04
CA LEU A 11 11.27 2.32 3.89
C LEU A 11 10.49 1.97 2.62
N ILE A 12 9.63 0.97 2.67
CA ILE A 12 8.56 0.77 1.68
C ILE A 12 7.29 1.43 2.22
N VAL A 13 6.86 1.06 3.43
CA VAL A 13 5.72 1.68 4.14
C VAL A 13 6.01 1.73 5.63
N PRO A 14 5.90 2.89 6.32
CA PRO A 14 5.32 4.15 5.87
C PRO A 14 6.32 5.25 5.48
N PHE A 15 7.63 5.03 5.61
CA PHE A 15 8.70 6.02 5.47
C PHE A 15 9.48 5.91 4.15
N GLY A 16 8.80 5.51 3.06
CA GLY A 16 9.40 5.45 1.72
C GLY A 16 9.79 6.81 1.15
N VAL A 17 10.20 6.83 -0.11
CA VAL A 17 10.62 8.07 -0.80
C VAL A 17 9.53 9.14 -0.67
N GLY A 18 9.92 10.37 -0.34
CA GLY A 18 8.99 11.50 -0.16
C GLY A 18 8.19 11.47 1.15
N ALA A 19 8.33 10.43 1.98
CA ALA A 19 7.69 10.38 3.30
C ALA A 19 8.43 11.26 4.32
N MET A 20 7.68 11.82 5.26
CA MET A 20 8.24 12.58 6.37
C MET A 20 8.43 11.70 7.60
N LEU A 21 9.52 11.95 8.33
CA LEU A 21 9.90 11.25 9.55
C LEU A 21 10.34 12.31 10.57
N VAL A 22 9.94 12.16 11.83
CA VAL A 22 10.47 12.98 12.92
C VAL A 22 11.45 12.14 13.72
N VAL A 23 12.73 12.52 13.72
CA VAL A 23 13.75 11.86 14.54
C VAL A 23 13.67 12.29 16.00
N ARG A 24 14.32 11.54 16.89
CA ARG A 24 14.27 11.76 18.37
C ARG A 24 14.64 13.17 18.83
N ASP A 25 15.44 13.91 18.05
CA ASP A 25 15.83 15.29 18.39
C ASP A 25 14.79 16.34 17.97
N GLY A 26 13.65 15.92 17.41
CA GLY A 26 12.55 16.76 16.96
C GLY A 26 12.68 17.27 15.51
N THR A 27 13.78 16.95 14.84
CA THR A 27 13.99 17.32 13.42
C THR A 27 13.09 16.49 12.52
N SER A 28 12.32 17.16 11.65
CA SER A 28 11.64 16.52 10.54
C SER A 28 12.57 16.39 9.35
N LEU A 29 12.60 15.16 8.84
CA LEU A 29 13.33 14.74 7.68
C LEU A 29 12.36 14.20 6.63
N ILE A 30 12.74 14.28 5.37
CA ILE A 30 12.04 13.67 4.24
C ILE A 30 12.97 12.69 3.54
N THR A 31 12.50 11.47 3.26
CA THR A 31 13.30 10.42 2.60
C THR A 31 13.60 10.82 1.16
N ALA A 32 14.87 10.85 0.77
CA ALA A 32 15.26 11.31 -0.55
C ALA A 32 14.99 10.27 -1.67
N GLY A 33 15.01 10.75 -2.91
CA GLY A 33 14.78 9.97 -4.13
C GLY A 33 15.75 8.79 -4.34
N LEU A 34 15.33 7.85 -5.18
CA LEU A 34 16.05 6.61 -5.47
C LEU A 34 17.41 6.82 -6.15
N ASP A 35 17.61 7.98 -6.79
CA ASP A 35 18.88 8.39 -7.42
C ASP A 35 20.07 8.40 -6.46
N HIS A 36 19.79 8.54 -5.16
CA HIS A 36 20.79 8.63 -4.09
C HIS A 36 20.84 7.37 -3.22
N TRP A 37 19.99 6.38 -3.47
CA TRP A 37 20.08 5.10 -2.77
C TRP A 37 21.36 4.38 -3.21
N TYR A 38 21.98 3.64 -2.29
CA TYR A 38 23.25 2.94 -2.50
C TYR A 38 24.45 3.86 -2.79
N LYS A 39 24.35 5.15 -2.47
CA LYS A 39 25.48 6.10 -2.49
C LYS A 39 25.90 6.44 -1.07
N ARG A 40 27.20 6.55 -0.85
CA ARG A 40 27.80 7.03 0.41
C ARG A 40 27.91 8.55 0.40
N GLU A 41 28.19 9.14 1.58
CA GLU A 41 28.33 10.60 1.72
C GLU A 41 29.48 11.18 0.88
N ASP A 42 30.52 10.40 0.62
CA ASP A 42 31.67 10.79 -0.22
C ASP A 42 31.37 10.68 -1.73
N GLY A 43 30.16 10.22 -2.11
CA GLY A 43 29.74 10.03 -3.49
C GLY A 43 30.09 8.67 -4.08
N SER A 44 30.84 7.82 -3.35
CA SER A 44 31.07 6.43 -3.79
C SER A 44 29.76 5.62 -3.79
N GLU A 45 29.66 4.67 -4.70
CA GLU A 45 28.49 3.78 -4.80
C GLU A 45 28.77 2.44 -4.11
N ALA A 46 27.69 1.70 -3.81
CA ALA A 46 27.75 0.31 -3.38
C ALA A 46 28.61 -0.54 -4.34
N GLU A 47 29.48 -1.38 -3.77
CA GLU A 47 30.39 -2.23 -4.51
C GLU A 47 29.63 -3.26 -5.36
N ASP A 48 28.56 -3.84 -4.81
CA ASP A 48 27.74 -4.83 -5.50
C ASP A 48 26.24 -4.57 -5.26
N LYS A 49 25.56 -4.02 -6.25
CA LYS A 49 24.12 -3.74 -6.15
C LYS A 49 23.26 -4.99 -6.34
N SER A 50 23.82 -6.10 -6.82
CA SER A 50 23.08 -7.35 -7.04
C SER A 50 22.66 -7.99 -5.71
N GLU A 51 23.40 -7.74 -4.63
CA GLU A 51 23.05 -8.18 -3.27
C GLU A 51 21.66 -7.71 -2.82
N PHE A 52 21.22 -6.57 -3.33
CA PHE A 52 19.92 -6.00 -2.98
C PHE A 52 18.80 -6.44 -3.94
N ARG A 53 19.12 -7.18 -5.00
CA ARG A 53 18.16 -7.53 -6.05
C ARG A 53 17.06 -8.44 -5.51
N VAL A 54 15.84 -8.15 -5.92
CA VAL A 54 14.65 -8.98 -5.69
C VAL A 54 13.97 -9.19 -7.03
N ASP A 55 13.77 -10.45 -7.38
CA ASP A 55 13.09 -10.84 -8.60
C ASP A 55 11.66 -11.31 -8.25
N GLU A 56 10.68 -10.66 -8.88
CA GLU A 56 9.27 -11.07 -8.86
C GLU A 56 8.63 -10.72 -10.20
N TRP A 57 8.54 -11.73 -11.04
CA TRP A 57 8.32 -11.56 -12.47
C TRP A 57 6.96 -10.97 -12.86
N ARG A 58 5.91 -11.28 -12.09
CA ARG A 58 4.56 -10.76 -12.35
C ARG A 58 4.50 -9.27 -12.04
N LEU A 59 5.21 -8.86 -11.00
CA LEU A 59 5.32 -7.45 -10.65
C LEU A 59 6.22 -6.71 -11.64
N THR A 60 7.33 -7.27 -12.11
CA THR A 60 8.17 -6.61 -13.11
C THR A 60 7.40 -6.37 -14.41
N GLN A 61 6.64 -7.37 -14.86
CA GLN A 61 5.80 -7.26 -16.07
C GLN A 61 4.67 -6.23 -15.90
N SER A 62 3.92 -6.28 -14.79
CA SER A 62 2.80 -5.35 -14.56
C SER A 62 3.25 -3.91 -14.27
N LEU A 63 4.45 -3.73 -13.70
CA LEU A 63 5.00 -2.42 -13.36
C LEU A 63 5.90 -1.81 -14.44
N GLY A 64 6.27 -2.58 -15.46
CA GLY A 64 7.15 -2.14 -16.53
C GLY A 64 8.57 -1.80 -16.05
N VAL A 65 9.11 -2.59 -15.12
CA VAL A 65 10.49 -2.44 -14.62
C VAL A 65 11.28 -3.74 -14.73
N ASP A 66 12.60 -3.66 -14.76
CA ASP A 66 13.47 -4.83 -15.01
C ASP A 66 13.60 -5.73 -13.77
N TYR A 67 13.69 -5.14 -12.57
CA TYR A 67 13.82 -5.87 -11.31
C TYR A 67 13.49 -4.96 -10.11
N PHE A 68 13.56 -5.50 -8.89
CA PHE A 68 13.39 -4.73 -7.66
C PHE A 68 14.65 -4.71 -6.80
N ARG A 69 14.72 -3.78 -5.85
CA ARG A 69 15.79 -3.78 -4.85
C ARG A 69 15.29 -3.57 -3.42
N LEU A 70 15.86 -4.32 -2.49
CA LEU A 70 15.69 -4.10 -1.06
C LEU A 70 16.39 -2.80 -0.63
N PRO A 71 15.77 -1.95 0.22
CA PRO A 71 16.44 -0.78 0.77
C PRO A 71 17.82 -1.14 1.37
N PRO A 72 18.85 -0.28 1.21
CA PRO A 72 20.19 -0.57 1.70
C PRO A 72 20.21 -0.74 3.22
N GLU A 73 21.05 -1.65 3.68
CA GLU A 73 21.19 -1.96 5.10
C GLU A 73 22.49 -1.37 5.64
N PHE A 74 22.40 -0.67 6.77
CA PHE A 74 23.59 -0.19 7.45
C PHE A 74 24.25 -1.33 8.23
N ARG A 75 25.43 -1.77 7.77
CA ARG A 75 26.25 -2.78 8.45
C ARG A 75 27.62 -2.21 8.81
N LYS A 76 28.14 -2.64 9.95
CA LYS A 76 29.52 -2.36 10.38
C LYS A 76 30.31 -3.67 10.39
N PRO A 77 31.30 -3.86 9.51
CA PRO A 77 32.16 -5.03 9.54
C PRO A 77 32.99 -5.07 10.82
N ASN A 78 33.30 -6.27 11.33
CA ASN A 78 34.37 -6.42 12.31
C ASN A 78 35.74 -6.42 11.59
N LYS A 79 36.82 -6.23 12.35
CA LYS A 79 38.18 -6.30 11.79
C LYS A 79 38.42 -7.69 11.19
N GLY A 80 38.66 -7.74 9.87
CA GLY A 80 38.91 -8.99 9.14
C GLY A 80 37.70 -9.52 8.35
N ASP A 81 36.50 -8.98 8.59
CA ASP A 81 35.32 -9.36 7.80
C ASP A 81 35.32 -8.58 6.48
N GLY A 82 35.44 -9.28 5.35
CA GLY A 82 35.27 -8.73 4.00
C GLY A 82 33.79 -8.46 3.67
N VAL A 83 33.08 -7.67 4.48
CA VAL A 83 31.66 -7.36 4.25
C VAL A 83 31.54 -6.34 3.12
N LEU A 84 30.99 -6.77 1.99
CA LEU A 84 30.60 -5.89 0.88
C LEU A 84 29.50 -4.91 1.33
N ASN A 85 29.41 -3.75 0.66
CA ASN A 85 28.33 -2.79 0.87
C ASN A 85 28.20 -2.29 2.33
N ALA A 86 29.32 -2.23 3.05
CA ALA A 86 29.36 -1.72 4.41
C ALA A 86 29.09 -0.20 4.47
N TYR A 87 28.58 0.24 5.63
CA TYR A 87 28.32 1.65 5.94
C TYR A 87 27.38 2.38 4.97
N LEU A 88 26.55 1.67 4.20
CA LEU A 88 25.51 2.30 3.41
C LEU A 88 24.46 2.95 4.32
N THR A 89 24.13 4.20 4.02
CA THR A 89 23.10 4.97 4.73
C THR A 89 22.09 5.51 3.75
N LEU A 90 20.85 5.69 4.20
CA LEU A 90 19.84 6.35 3.37
C LEU A 90 19.90 7.87 3.49
N PRO A 91 19.81 8.60 2.36
CA PRO A 91 19.81 10.04 2.37
C PRO A 91 18.45 10.59 2.81
N PHE A 92 18.52 11.56 3.72
CA PHE A 92 17.37 12.31 4.21
C PHE A 92 17.66 13.81 4.08
N LEU A 93 16.64 14.58 3.72
CA LEU A 93 16.71 16.03 3.63
C LEU A 93 15.87 16.66 4.74
N ARG A 94 16.27 17.82 5.26
CA ARG A 94 15.48 18.53 6.27
C ARG A 94 14.29 19.21 5.61
N PHE A 95 13.08 18.87 6.04
CA PHE A 95 11.85 19.51 5.55
C PHE A 95 10.79 19.54 6.67
N PRO A 96 10.04 20.64 6.88
CA PRO A 96 10.06 21.92 6.16
C PRO A 96 11.35 22.73 6.35
N GLN A 97 11.63 23.66 5.43
CA GLN A 97 12.80 24.55 5.46
C GLN A 97 12.63 25.71 6.45
N TRP A 98 11.39 26.13 6.70
CA TRP A 98 11.09 27.21 7.64
C TRP A 98 11.18 26.76 9.09
N HIS A 99 11.79 27.62 9.90
CA HIS A 99 11.94 27.44 11.34
C HIS A 99 11.43 28.68 12.06
N PHE A 100 10.97 28.52 13.29
CA PHE A 100 10.59 29.61 14.19
C PHE A 100 11.43 29.58 15.48
N CYS A 101 11.71 30.75 16.03
CA CYS A 101 12.36 30.90 17.33
C CYS A 101 11.30 31.02 18.43
N SER A 102 11.31 30.14 19.44
CA SER A 102 10.36 30.21 20.57
C SER A 102 10.59 31.39 21.53
N ALA A 103 11.67 32.15 21.37
CA ALA A 103 12.01 33.28 22.23
C ALA A 103 11.75 34.66 21.60
N CYS A 104 11.82 34.78 20.28
CA CYS A 104 11.61 36.05 19.58
C CYS A 104 10.63 35.94 18.39
N ASP A 105 10.00 34.78 18.22
CA ASP A 105 9.02 34.45 17.18
C ASP A 105 9.52 34.55 15.73
N LEU A 106 10.80 34.88 15.50
CA LEU A 106 11.38 35.04 14.17
C LEU A 106 11.19 33.77 13.33
N LEU A 107 10.65 33.96 12.12
CA LEU A 107 10.61 32.95 11.07
C LEU A 107 11.84 33.09 10.17
N GLN A 108 12.57 31.99 9.98
CA GLN A 108 13.75 31.95 9.13
C GLN A 108 13.78 30.67 8.29
N LYS A 109 14.13 30.79 7.01
CA LYS A 109 14.31 29.66 6.09
C LYS A 109 15.76 29.16 6.13
N PHE A 110 15.94 27.85 6.17
CA PHE A 110 17.25 27.18 6.06
C PHE A 110 17.27 26.22 4.87
N PRO A 111 18.44 25.92 4.28
CA PRO A 111 18.53 24.99 3.15
C PRO A 111 18.14 23.56 3.57
N LEU A 112 17.64 22.77 2.61
CA LEU A 112 17.30 21.34 2.82
C LEU A 112 18.47 20.52 3.36
N THR A 113 19.70 20.93 3.06
CA THR A 113 20.96 20.28 3.47
C THR A 113 21.42 20.68 4.88
N ALA A 114 20.70 21.55 5.58
CA ALA A 114 21.08 22.00 6.92
C ALA A 114 21.22 20.84 7.91
N ARG A 115 22.40 20.71 8.53
CA ARG A 115 22.73 19.66 9.51
C ARG A 115 22.68 20.21 10.94
N GLY A 116 22.25 19.38 11.89
CA GLY A 116 22.26 19.69 13.33
C GLY A 116 21.24 20.77 13.76
N LYS A 117 21.32 21.23 15.01
CA LYS A 117 20.43 22.29 15.49
C LYS A 117 20.84 23.64 14.92
N VAL A 118 19.90 24.38 14.35
CA VAL A 118 20.14 25.72 13.78
C VAL A 118 19.86 26.80 14.82
N LYS A 119 20.72 27.82 14.89
CA LYS A 119 20.60 28.93 15.83
C LYS A 119 19.77 30.07 15.27
N CYS A 120 19.11 30.82 16.14
CA CYS A 120 18.39 32.03 15.78
C CYS A 120 19.35 33.21 15.60
N SER A 121 19.35 33.80 14.40
CA SER A 121 20.21 34.93 14.01
C SER A 121 19.99 36.19 14.88
N GLU A 122 18.74 36.53 15.19
CA GLU A 122 18.41 37.68 16.06
C GLU A 122 18.74 37.48 17.53
N CYS A 123 18.67 36.25 18.03
CA CYS A 123 19.04 35.98 19.41
C CYS A 123 20.57 35.99 19.55
N GLU A 124 21.28 35.46 18.56
CA GLU A 124 22.74 35.47 18.51
C GLU A 124 23.30 36.90 18.46
N SER A 125 22.70 37.79 17.68
CA SER A 125 23.07 39.22 17.67
C SER A 125 22.87 39.91 19.03
N LYS A 126 21.93 39.41 19.85
CA LYS A 126 21.68 39.84 21.24
C LYS A 126 22.49 39.05 22.28
N LYS A 127 23.53 38.33 21.87
CA LYS A 127 24.38 37.48 22.73
C LYS A 127 23.61 36.38 23.48
N LYS A 128 22.48 35.91 22.95
CA LYS A 128 21.67 34.81 23.51
C LYS A 128 21.72 33.59 22.58
N THR A 129 22.01 32.41 23.14
CA THR A 129 21.97 31.16 22.36
C THR A 129 20.58 30.55 22.43
N LYS A 130 19.85 30.60 21.31
CA LYS A 130 18.55 29.94 21.14
C LYS A 130 18.53 29.15 19.85
N TYR A 131 18.05 27.92 19.91
CA TYR A 131 17.87 27.06 18.76
C TYR A 131 16.47 27.23 18.18
N MET A 132 16.36 27.21 16.85
CA MET A 132 15.08 27.31 16.16
C MET A 132 14.46 25.93 15.98
N ALA A 133 13.14 25.86 16.04
CA ALA A 133 12.36 24.66 15.76
C ALA A 133 11.74 24.74 14.36
N GLN A 134 11.60 23.62 13.66
CA GLN A 134 10.88 23.60 12.37
C GLN A 134 9.41 23.96 12.58
N VAL A 135 8.85 24.72 11.65
CA VAL A 135 7.42 25.04 11.66
C VAL A 135 6.59 23.77 11.56
N PRO A 136 5.44 23.67 12.25
CA PRO A 136 4.61 22.48 12.21
C PRO A 136 3.72 22.41 10.97
N ILE A 137 3.80 23.37 10.05
CA ILE A 137 2.85 23.56 8.94
C ILE A 137 3.56 23.42 7.59
N ILE A 138 2.91 22.71 6.68
CA ILE A 138 3.31 22.48 5.29
C ILE A 138 2.13 22.74 4.35
N ALA A 139 2.39 22.81 3.06
CA ALA A 139 1.35 22.78 2.03
C ALA A 139 1.60 21.66 1.03
N MET A 140 0.54 21.01 0.55
CA MET A 140 0.62 19.85 -0.35
C MET A 140 -0.56 19.83 -1.32
N CYS A 141 -0.45 19.04 -2.39
CA CYS A 141 -1.57 18.76 -3.30
C CYS A 141 -1.83 17.25 -3.43
N ASP A 142 -2.95 16.91 -4.05
CA ASP A 142 -3.41 15.55 -4.34
C ASP A 142 -2.50 14.77 -5.31
N ARG A 143 -1.71 15.48 -6.14
CA ARG A 143 -0.65 14.89 -7.01
C ARG A 143 0.66 14.54 -6.31
N GLY A 144 0.71 14.57 -4.98
CA GLY A 144 1.89 14.12 -4.23
C GLY A 144 2.95 15.20 -3.95
N HIS A 145 2.83 16.40 -4.53
CA HIS A 145 3.75 17.50 -4.25
C HIS A 145 3.66 17.98 -2.79
N ILE A 146 4.79 18.42 -2.23
CA ILE A 146 4.87 19.00 -0.90
C ILE A 146 5.80 20.22 -0.94
N GLN A 147 5.39 21.29 -0.28
CA GLN A 147 6.14 22.54 -0.23
C GLN A 147 6.02 23.20 1.13
N ASP A 148 6.96 24.07 1.45
CA ASP A 148 6.80 24.99 2.55
C ASP A 148 5.53 25.81 2.38
N PHE A 149 4.86 26.10 3.50
CA PHE A 149 3.70 26.98 3.51
C PHE A 149 4.06 28.36 2.93
N PRO A 150 3.21 28.97 2.08
CA PRO A 150 3.50 30.25 1.43
C PRO A 150 3.35 31.42 2.41
N TRP A 151 4.28 31.54 3.36
CA TRP A 151 4.20 32.46 4.50
C TRP A 151 4.06 33.93 4.10
N LYS A 152 4.81 34.37 3.08
CA LYS A 152 4.82 35.77 2.61
C LYS A 152 3.52 36.09 1.88
N GLU A 153 3.08 35.20 1.01
CA GLU A 153 1.89 35.35 0.20
C GLU A 153 0.65 35.34 1.12
N TRP A 154 0.63 34.44 2.11
CA TRP A 154 -0.44 34.33 3.09
C TRP A 154 -0.63 35.62 3.88
N VAL A 155 0.42 36.12 4.52
CA VAL A 155 0.29 37.29 5.41
C VAL A 155 -0.08 38.57 4.68
N HIS A 156 0.27 38.71 3.39
CA HIS A 156 0.02 39.92 2.60
C HIS A 156 -1.24 39.85 1.73
N HIS A 157 -1.99 38.74 1.71
CA HIS A 157 -3.12 38.55 0.80
C HIS A 157 -2.77 38.84 -0.67
N SER A 158 -1.56 38.42 -1.08
CA SER A 158 -1.10 38.59 -2.45
C SER A 158 -0.32 37.37 -2.92
N VAL A 159 -0.58 36.93 -4.16
CA VAL A 159 0.18 35.87 -4.83
C VAL A 159 1.64 36.29 -5.13
N LYS A 160 1.89 37.59 -5.27
CA LYS A 160 3.23 38.15 -5.55
C LYS A 160 3.51 39.33 -4.62
N PRO A 161 3.76 39.09 -3.32
CA PRO A 161 4.03 40.17 -2.38
C PRO A 161 5.38 40.82 -2.67
N THR A 162 5.43 42.15 -2.67
CA THR A 162 6.68 42.92 -2.85
C THR A 162 7.45 43.14 -1.54
N CYS A 163 6.82 42.84 -0.40
CA CYS A 163 7.42 43.02 0.92
C CYS A 163 8.44 41.92 1.26
N ASN A 164 9.66 42.33 1.62
CA ASN A 164 10.76 41.44 2.01
C ASN A 164 11.18 41.56 3.48
N LYS A 165 10.35 42.18 4.32
CA LYS A 165 10.63 42.32 5.75
C LYS A 165 10.52 40.97 6.48
N ALA A 166 11.11 40.90 7.67
CA ALA A 166 11.11 39.67 8.46
C ALA A 166 9.68 39.28 8.90
N LEU A 167 9.45 37.97 8.99
CA LEU A 167 8.19 37.39 9.45
C LEU A 167 8.36 36.84 10.86
N ARG A 168 7.28 36.85 11.63
CA ARG A 168 7.20 36.25 12.97
C ARG A 168 5.98 35.35 13.09
N LEU A 169 6.15 34.19 13.72
CA LEU A 169 5.06 33.27 14.02
C LEU A 169 4.66 33.43 15.49
N VAL A 170 3.52 34.07 15.72
CA VAL A 170 3.04 34.43 17.06
C VAL A 170 1.91 33.50 17.47
N GLY A 171 2.02 32.88 18.64
CA GLY A 171 0.95 32.10 19.26
C GLY A 171 0.11 32.97 20.19
N THR A 172 -1.22 32.81 20.17
CA THR A 172 -2.16 33.48 21.08
C THR A 172 -2.55 32.62 22.29
N GLY A 173 -1.89 31.48 22.50
CA GLY A 173 -2.12 30.57 23.63
C GLY A 173 -3.18 29.47 23.39
N SER A 174 -3.86 29.48 22.24
CA SER A 174 -4.73 28.37 21.82
C SER A 174 -3.91 27.25 21.17
N ALA A 175 -4.26 25.98 21.46
CA ALA A 175 -3.64 24.80 20.87
C ALA A 175 -4.05 24.54 19.40
N THR A 176 -4.97 25.34 18.85
CA THR A 176 -5.48 25.19 17.48
C THR A 176 -4.66 25.99 16.46
N LEU A 177 -4.77 25.64 15.17
CA LEU A 177 -4.17 26.44 14.08
C LEU A 177 -4.68 27.89 14.06
N ALA A 178 -5.93 28.13 14.49
CA ALA A 178 -6.48 29.48 14.61
C ALA A 178 -5.74 30.33 15.67
N GLY A 179 -5.12 29.66 16.66
CA GLY A 179 -4.26 30.27 17.67
C GLY A 179 -2.88 30.70 17.18
N LEU A 180 -2.50 30.36 15.94
CA LEU A 180 -1.24 30.79 15.34
C LEU A 180 -1.50 31.91 14.32
N SER A 181 -0.70 32.95 14.38
CA SER A 181 -0.75 34.08 13.45
C SER A 181 0.64 34.42 12.93
N VAL A 182 0.71 34.73 11.64
CA VAL A 182 1.92 35.24 11.00
C VAL A 182 1.85 36.76 11.04
N ARG A 183 2.94 37.40 11.46
CA ARG A 183 3.10 38.86 11.48
C ARG A 183 4.32 39.25 10.66
N CYS A 184 4.15 40.21 9.76
CA CYS A 184 5.24 40.86 9.05
C CYS A 184 5.62 42.16 9.77
N GLU A 185 6.89 42.55 9.72
CA GLU A 185 7.34 43.85 10.26
C GLU A 185 6.81 45.06 9.45
N CYS A 186 6.12 44.85 8.32
CA CYS A 186 5.36 45.92 7.67
C CYS A 186 4.05 46.26 8.40
N GLY A 187 3.64 45.46 9.38
CA GLY A 187 2.38 45.61 10.11
C GLY A 187 1.31 44.58 9.70
N ALA A 188 1.46 43.94 8.54
CA ALA A 188 0.53 42.89 8.10
C ALA A 188 0.49 41.71 9.09
N LYS A 189 -0.70 41.21 9.38
CA LYS A 189 -0.93 40.09 10.31
C LYS A 189 -2.09 39.23 9.81
N ARG A 190 -1.92 37.91 9.86
CA ARG A 190 -2.96 36.96 9.47
C ARG A 190 -2.94 35.67 10.29
N SER A 191 -4.13 35.20 10.69
CA SER A 191 -4.30 33.90 11.36
C SER A 191 -4.06 32.74 10.39
N LEU A 192 -3.63 31.59 10.90
CA LEU A 192 -3.54 30.31 10.18
C LEU A 192 -4.82 29.48 10.30
N GLY A 193 -5.89 30.06 10.88
CA GLY A 193 -7.21 29.42 10.94
C GLY A 193 -7.74 29.06 9.55
N GLY A 194 -8.17 27.80 9.41
CA GLY A 194 -8.82 27.27 8.21
C GLY A 194 -7.91 26.95 7.03
N ILE A 195 -6.58 26.99 7.17
CA ILE A 195 -5.66 26.61 6.07
C ILE A 195 -5.83 25.15 5.59
N THR A 196 -6.46 24.30 6.41
CA THR A 196 -6.79 22.89 6.12
C THR A 196 -8.17 22.71 5.50
N GLU A 197 -8.99 23.75 5.46
CA GLU A 197 -10.39 23.72 5.01
C GLU A 197 -10.49 23.61 3.48
N VAL A 198 -11.51 22.86 3.07
CA VAL A 198 -11.87 22.59 1.68
C VAL A 198 -13.30 23.09 1.50
N ASP A 199 -13.54 23.80 0.40
CA ASP A 199 -14.82 24.40 0.03
C ASP A 199 -15.13 24.03 -1.43
N GLY A 200 -15.91 22.96 -1.60
CA GLY A 200 -16.09 22.25 -2.87
C GLY A 200 -14.75 21.68 -3.36
N ASP A 201 -14.42 21.91 -4.62
CA ASP A 201 -13.16 21.45 -5.23
C ASP A 201 -11.96 22.36 -4.95
N LYS A 202 -12.17 23.44 -4.20
CA LYS A 202 -11.17 24.48 -3.98
C LYS A 202 -10.79 24.53 -2.50
N THR A 203 -9.58 24.97 -2.22
CA THR A 203 -9.07 25.09 -0.86
C THR A 203 -9.09 26.52 -0.39
N ARG A 204 -9.30 26.74 0.91
CA ARG A 204 -9.23 28.09 1.49
C ARG A 204 -7.87 28.72 1.24
N LEU A 205 -6.80 27.94 1.37
CA LEU A 205 -5.43 28.40 1.09
C LEU A 205 -5.32 28.94 -0.35
N SER A 206 -5.77 28.18 -1.35
CA SER A 206 -5.64 28.59 -2.76
C SER A 206 -6.54 29.78 -3.13
N LYS A 207 -7.77 29.87 -2.58
CA LYS A 207 -8.69 30.99 -2.85
C LYS A 207 -8.30 32.29 -2.14
N SER A 208 -7.79 32.18 -0.91
CA SER A 208 -7.76 33.34 0.01
C SER A 208 -6.45 34.13 -0.05
N LEU A 209 -5.62 33.91 -1.07
CA LEU A 209 -4.29 34.49 -1.23
C LEU A 209 -4.27 35.79 -2.05
N GLY A 210 -5.41 36.26 -2.56
CA GLY A 210 -5.55 37.53 -3.29
C GLY A 210 -6.69 37.45 -4.31
N ASP A 211 -6.64 38.28 -5.35
CA ASP A 211 -7.64 38.31 -6.44
C ASP A 211 -7.52 37.11 -7.40
N SER A 212 -6.41 36.38 -7.34
CA SER A 212 -6.11 35.21 -8.19
C SER A 212 -5.83 33.97 -7.35
N GLU A 213 -6.17 32.79 -7.88
CA GLU A 213 -5.91 31.52 -7.20
C GLU A 213 -4.41 31.22 -7.09
N PHE A 214 -3.99 30.78 -5.91
CA PHE A 214 -2.63 30.33 -5.66
C PHE A 214 -2.56 28.80 -5.69
N LEU A 215 -2.10 28.26 -6.82
CA LEU A 215 -2.02 26.83 -7.07
C LEU A 215 -0.67 26.23 -6.66
N CYS A 216 -0.59 24.90 -6.74
CA CYS A 216 0.60 24.14 -6.41
C CYS A 216 1.79 24.53 -7.29
N GLN A 217 2.97 24.72 -6.68
CA GLN A 217 4.20 25.09 -7.38
C GLN A 217 5.00 23.88 -7.86
N GLY A 218 4.44 22.66 -7.76
CA GLY A 218 5.09 21.42 -8.20
C GLY A 218 6.43 21.10 -7.52
N LYS A 219 6.62 21.54 -6.28
CA LYS A 219 7.90 21.36 -5.58
C LYS A 219 8.07 19.92 -5.11
N LEU A 220 9.31 19.44 -5.25
CA LEU A 220 9.74 18.07 -4.96
C LEU A 220 10.97 18.10 -4.04
N PRO A 221 10.84 18.56 -2.78
CA PRO A 221 11.98 18.77 -1.89
C PRO A 221 12.79 17.50 -1.64
N TRP A 222 12.17 16.32 -1.67
CA TRP A 222 12.86 15.04 -1.52
C TRP A 222 13.78 14.66 -2.70
N LEU A 223 13.59 15.29 -3.87
CA LEU A 223 14.47 15.16 -5.03
C LEU A 223 15.53 16.29 -5.08
N GLY A 224 15.57 17.14 -4.04
CA GLY A 224 16.45 18.31 -4.01
C GLY A 224 16.11 19.37 -5.05
N LYS A 225 14.87 19.38 -5.57
CA LYS A 225 14.35 20.44 -6.46
C LYS A 225 13.63 21.49 -5.60
N GLU A 226 14.27 22.65 -5.41
CA GLU A 226 13.63 23.80 -4.73
C GLU A 226 12.65 24.54 -5.64
N ASP A 227 12.89 24.51 -6.95
CA ASP A 227 11.96 24.97 -7.99
C ASP A 227 11.16 23.78 -8.52
N GLY A 228 9.87 24.01 -8.75
CA GLY A 228 8.96 23.02 -9.29
C GLY A 228 8.30 23.50 -10.57
N GLU A 229 7.79 22.56 -11.35
CA GLU A 229 6.98 22.87 -12.53
C GLU A 229 5.57 23.28 -12.07
N PRO A 230 5.00 24.39 -12.57
CA PRO A 230 3.68 24.84 -12.15
C PRO A 230 2.63 23.72 -12.26
N CYS A 231 1.95 23.44 -11.16
CA CYS A 231 0.94 22.41 -11.07
C CYS A 231 -0.45 23.07 -10.98
N SER A 232 -1.41 22.56 -11.75
CA SER A 232 -2.78 23.09 -11.79
C SER A 232 -3.64 22.70 -10.58
N ARG A 233 -3.08 22.01 -9.58
CA ARG A 233 -3.81 21.49 -8.43
C ARG A 233 -3.86 22.48 -7.27
N GLN A 234 -4.93 22.40 -6.49
CA GLN A 234 -5.16 23.23 -5.31
C GLN A 234 -4.18 22.83 -4.18
N LEU A 235 -3.69 23.82 -3.43
CA LEU A 235 -2.84 23.61 -2.26
C LEU A 235 -3.66 23.51 -0.99
N ARG A 236 -3.46 22.43 -0.22
CA ARG A 236 -4.03 22.26 1.11
C ARG A 236 -2.96 22.42 2.16
N GLY A 237 -3.18 23.28 3.15
CA GLY A 237 -2.34 23.35 4.33
C GLY A 237 -2.53 22.11 5.20
N ALA A 238 -1.47 21.64 5.83
CA ALA A 238 -1.52 20.52 6.77
C ALA A 238 -0.49 20.66 7.87
N LEU A 239 -0.75 20.00 9.00
CA LEU A 239 0.29 19.77 10.00
C LEU A 239 1.27 18.74 9.46
N ARG A 240 2.58 18.94 9.68
CA ARG A 240 3.64 18.01 9.24
C ARG A 240 3.50 16.59 9.83
N SER A 241 2.72 16.44 10.89
CA SER A 241 2.43 15.17 11.58
C SER A 241 1.06 14.57 11.23
N ALA A 242 0.32 15.17 10.30
CA ALA A 242 -0.99 14.63 9.90
C ALA A 242 -0.82 13.33 9.10
N THR A 243 -1.74 12.38 9.29
CA THR A 243 -1.69 11.04 8.64
C THR A 243 -1.86 11.12 7.12
N ASN A 244 -2.61 12.10 6.63
CA ASN A 244 -2.85 12.32 5.21
C ASN A 244 -1.70 13.04 4.48
N VAL A 245 -0.57 13.28 5.16
CA VAL A 245 0.62 13.84 4.52
C VAL A 245 1.24 12.83 3.59
N TYR A 246 1.11 11.52 3.79
CA TYR A 246 1.74 10.52 2.94
C TYR A 246 0.97 9.21 2.93
N TYR A 247 0.57 8.75 1.74
CA TYR A 247 0.03 7.41 1.51
C TYR A 247 0.91 6.70 0.49
N ALA A 248 1.64 5.68 0.94
CA ALA A 248 2.43 4.85 0.04
C ALA A 248 1.52 4.11 -0.95
N GLN A 249 1.85 4.17 -2.23
CA GLN A 249 1.23 3.32 -3.24
C GLN A 249 2.08 2.06 -3.36
N THR A 250 1.53 0.94 -2.93
CA THR A 250 2.22 -0.35 -2.98
C THR A 250 1.50 -1.34 -3.87
N ARG A 251 2.27 -2.17 -4.58
CA ARG A 251 1.79 -3.38 -5.23
C ARG A 251 2.45 -4.57 -4.58
N SER A 252 1.69 -5.62 -4.32
CA SER A 252 2.24 -6.85 -3.75
C SER A 252 1.78 -8.09 -4.49
N ALA A 253 2.65 -9.09 -4.45
CA ALA A 253 2.44 -10.39 -5.05
C ALA A 253 2.83 -11.47 -4.05
N ILE A 254 2.02 -12.51 -4.00
CA ILE A 254 2.41 -13.77 -3.40
C ILE A 254 3.39 -14.46 -4.34
N TYR A 255 4.44 -15.04 -3.77
CA TYR A 255 5.40 -15.82 -4.54
C TYR A 255 4.69 -16.95 -5.26
N LEU A 256 4.84 -16.96 -6.59
CA LEU A 256 4.50 -18.11 -7.41
C LEU A 256 5.80 -18.64 -8.02
N GLN A 257 6.00 -19.95 -7.92
CA GLN A 257 7.13 -20.59 -8.58
C GLN A 257 6.99 -20.41 -10.10
N ARG A 258 7.92 -19.67 -10.72
CA ARG A 258 8.39 -20.04 -12.05
C ARG A 258 9.09 -21.36 -11.87
N GLY A 259 8.78 -22.39 -12.65
CA GLY A 259 9.29 -23.75 -12.46
C GLY A 259 10.78 -23.86 -12.11
N ASN A 260 11.21 -25.04 -11.68
CA ASN A 260 12.61 -25.28 -11.40
C ASN A 260 13.47 -24.85 -12.61
N GLY A 261 14.43 -23.94 -12.38
CA GLY A 261 15.25 -23.34 -13.43
C GLY A 261 14.82 -21.95 -13.91
N GLY A 262 14.39 -21.04 -13.02
CA GLY A 262 13.89 -19.70 -13.40
C GLY A 262 14.76 -18.88 -14.36
N GLU A 263 16.09 -19.06 -14.35
CA GLU A 263 17.00 -18.46 -15.34
C GLU A 263 16.84 -19.12 -16.73
N LEU A 264 16.80 -20.45 -16.76
CA LEU A 264 16.55 -21.24 -17.97
C LEU A 264 15.14 -21.01 -18.52
N ILE A 265 14.13 -20.91 -17.66
CA ILE A 265 12.75 -20.58 -18.07
C ILE A 265 12.69 -19.18 -18.68
N SER A 266 13.30 -18.18 -18.01
CA SER A 266 13.35 -16.82 -18.56
C SER A 266 14.10 -16.77 -19.90
N LEU A 267 15.14 -17.59 -20.06
CA LEU A 267 15.89 -17.74 -21.29
C LEU A 267 15.06 -18.39 -22.41
N LEU A 268 14.28 -19.43 -22.09
CA LEU A 268 13.36 -20.11 -23.02
C LEU A 268 12.17 -19.22 -23.42
N GLU A 269 11.73 -18.30 -22.55
CA GLU A 269 10.66 -17.32 -22.83
C GLU A 269 11.14 -16.13 -23.69
N GLN A 270 12.45 -15.91 -23.81
CA GLN A 270 13.01 -14.81 -24.63
C GLN A 270 13.34 -15.24 -26.06
N PRO A 271 13.20 -14.33 -27.05
CA PRO A 271 13.76 -14.57 -28.38
C PRO A 271 15.29 -14.72 -28.29
N PRO A 272 15.90 -15.68 -29.00
CA PRO A 272 15.33 -16.46 -30.11
C PRO A 272 14.61 -17.76 -29.72
N LEU A 273 14.76 -18.24 -28.49
CA LEU A 273 14.25 -19.56 -28.06
C LEU A 273 12.72 -19.60 -28.01
N SER A 274 12.05 -18.54 -27.54
CA SER A 274 10.58 -18.53 -27.50
C SER A 274 9.94 -18.60 -28.88
N LYS A 275 10.53 -17.93 -29.88
CA LYS A 275 10.08 -18.01 -31.28
C LYS A 275 10.27 -19.41 -31.88
N LEU A 276 11.34 -20.10 -31.49
CA LEU A 276 11.59 -21.48 -31.90
C LEU A 276 10.56 -22.43 -31.29
N ILE A 277 10.32 -22.31 -29.99
CA ILE A 277 9.32 -23.10 -29.26
C ILE A 277 7.91 -22.88 -29.84
N GLU A 278 7.52 -21.63 -30.12
CA GLU A 278 6.23 -21.31 -30.77
C GLU A 278 6.11 -21.90 -32.18
N ARG A 279 7.19 -21.89 -32.95
CA ARG A 279 7.22 -22.48 -34.30
C ARG A 279 7.04 -23.99 -34.24
N LEU A 280 7.72 -24.67 -33.32
CA LEU A 280 7.63 -26.12 -33.14
C LEU A 280 6.22 -26.53 -32.66
N LEU A 281 5.65 -25.78 -31.70
CA LEU A 281 4.26 -25.97 -31.25
C LEU A 281 3.25 -25.89 -32.40
N ARG A 282 3.41 -24.92 -33.33
CA ARG A 282 2.50 -24.76 -34.48
C ARG A 282 2.61 -25.86 -35.52
N LEU A 283 3.78 -26.49 -35.62
CA LEU A 283 4.05 -27.57 -36.56
C LEU A 283 3.67 -28.95 -36.00
N GLY A 284 3.40 -29.05 -34.69
CA GLY A 284 3.09 -30.30 -34.02
C GLY A 284 4.30 -31.20 -33.79
N ASP A 285 5.51 -30.62 -33.82
CA ASP A 285 6.77 -31.34 -33.61
C ASP A 285 7.04 -31.55 -32.10
N ASP A 286 7.71 -32.66 -31.76
CA ASP A 286 8.13 -32.93 -30.39
C ASP A 286 9.23 -31.95 -29.94
N ILE A 287 8.96 -31.23 -28.86
CA ILE A 287 9.91 -30.27 -28.27
C ILE A 287 10.77 -31.00 -27.26
N THR A 288 12.00 -31.30 -27.66
CA THR A 288 12.98 -32.00 -26.83
C THR A 288 14.18 -31.09 -26.52
N PRO A 289 14.87 -31.29 -25.38
CA PRO A 289 16.11 -30.56 -25.06
C PRO A 289 17.17 -30.63 -26.17
N GLU A 290 17.22 -31.74 -26.90
CA GLU A 290 18.15 -32.00 -28.00
C GLU A 290 17.90 -31.03 -29.16
N VAL A 291 16.64 -30.86 -29.59
CA VAL A 291 16.25 -29.96 -30.69
C VAL A 291 16.59 -28.50 -30.36
N LEU A 292 16.38 -28.08 -29.11
CA LEU A 292 16.72 -26.72 -28.69
C LEU A 292 18.23 -26.47 -28.64
N ARG A 293 19.00 -27.48 -28.21
CA ARG A 293 20.47 -27.42 -28.20
C ARG A 293 21.07 -27.46 -29.59
N GLU A 294 20.46 -28.16 -30.54
CA GLU A 294 20.91 -28.19 -31.93
C GLU A 294 20.77 -26.82 -32.61
N ASP A 295 19.67 -26.09 -32.39
CA ASP A 295 19.49 -24.75 -32.96
C ASP A 295 20.31 -23.68 -32.20
N ARG A 296 20.37 -23.77 -30.86
CA ARG A 296 20.95 -22.72 -29.99
C ARG A 296 21.87 -23.26 -28.88
N PRO A 297 23.01 -23.87 -29.23
CA PRO A 297 23.91 -24.47 -28.24
C PRO A 297 24.54 -23.43 -27.29
N GLN A 298 24.80 -22.21 -27.78
CA GLN A 298 25.45 -21.14 -26.99
C GLN A 298 24.59 -20.60 -25.86
N LEU A 299 23.26 -20.64 -26.00
CA LEU A 299 22.33 -20.15 -24.97
C LEU A 299 22.12 -21.21 -23.88
N LEU A 300 22.19 -22.49 -24.24
CA LEU A 300 21.86 -23.62 -23.36
C LEU A 300 23.10 -24.36 -22.82
N GLN A 301 24.30 -23.81 -23.04
CA GLN A 301 25.57 -24.47 -22.70
C GLN A 301 25.69 -24.81 -21.21
N ASP A 302 25.15 -23.95 -20.34
CA ASP A 302 25.33 -24.00 -18.89
C ASP A 302 24.25 -24.84 -18.17
N PHE A 303 23.27 -25.40 -18.89
CA PHE A 303 22.09 -26.08 -18.31
C PHE A 303 21.98 -27.53 -18.73
N SER A 304 21.71 -28.48 -17.83
CA SER A 304 21.60 -29.90 -18.23
C SER A 304 20.34 -30.17 -19.07
N ASN A 305 20.31 -31.27 -19.85
CA ASN A 305 19.11 -31.65 -20.60
C ASN A 305 17.92 -31.94 -19.68
N GLU A 306 18.17 -32.42 -18.46
CA GLU A 306 17.13 -32.64 -17.45
C GLU A 306 16.55 -31.30 -16.99
N ASP A 307 17.38 -30.28 -16.76
CA ASP A 307 16.93 -28.94 -16.41
C ASP A 307 16.10 -28.30 -17.54
N ILE A 308 16.54 -28.47 -18.79
CA ILE A 308 15.83 -27.97 -19.98
C ILE A 308 14.48 -28.67 -20.13
N LYS A 309 14.42 -29.98 -19.89
CA LYS A 309 13.19 -30.75 -19.93
C LYS A 309 12.20 -30.29 -18.85
N ILE A 310 12.67 -30.14 -17.61
CA ILE A 310 11.85 -29.65 -16.49
C ILE A 310 11.36 -28.21 -16.77
N ALA A 311 12.22 -27.35 -17.32
CA ALA A 311 11.86 -25.99 -17.70
C ALA A 311 10.85 -25.95 -18.85
N LEU A 312 11.00 -26.83 -19.86
CA LEU A 312 10.05 -27.00 -20.95
C LEU A 312 8.70 -27.52 -20.46
N GLU A 313 8.69 -28.57 -19.63
CA GLU A 313 7.48 -29.10 -19.01
C GLU A 313 6.79 -28.02 -18.19
N THR A 314 7.55 -27.18 -17.49
CA THR A 314 7.00 -26.03 -16.76
C THR A 314 6.44 -24.98 -17.70
N ILE A 315 7.12 -24.62 -18.79
CA ILE A 315 6.61 -23.62 -19.75
C ILE A 315 5.37 -24.14 -20.48
N LEU A 316 5.35 -25.43 -20.82
CA LEU A 316 4.21 -26.07 -21.47
C LEU A 316 3.03 -26.20 -20.50
N SER A 317 3.27 -26.58 -19.23
CA SER A 317 2.24 -26.59 -18.19
C SER A 317 1.76 -25.19 -17.85
N ALA A 318 2.67 -24.22 -17.73
CA ALA A 318 2.37 -22.82 -17.49
C ALA A 318 1.64 -22.19 -18.68
N LYS A 319 1.89 -22.60 -19.93
CA LYS A 319 1.09 -22.19 -21.08
C LYS A 319 -0.30 -22.82 -21.09
N ILE A 320 -0.46 -24.05 -20.59
CA ILE A 320 -1.78 -24.68 -20.39
C ILE A 320 -2.55 -23.98 -19.25
N ASP A 321 -1.86 -23.58 -18.18
CA ASP A 321 -2.44 -22.80 -17.08
C ASP A 321 -2.69 -21.33 -17.46
N ASP A 322 -1.82 -20.69 -18.26
CA ASP A 322 -2.00 -19.32 -18.79
C ASP A 322 -3.21 -19.24 -19.74
N ILE A 323 -3.48 -20.30 -20.51
CA ILE A 323 -4.71 -20.42 -21.33
C ILE A 323 -5.97 -20.53 -20.44
N ASN A 324 -5.84 -21.07 -19.23
CA ASN A 324 -6.93 -21.12 -18.23
C ASN A 324 -7.01 -19.87 -17.34
N ASP A 325 -5.98 -19.04 -17.30
CA ASP A 325 -5.90 -17.83 -16.48
C ASP A 325 -6.29 -16.55 -17.23
N ASP A 326 -6.20 -16.52 -18.57
CA ASP A 326 -6.67 -15.41 -19.40
C ASP A 326 -8.14 -15.59 -19.78
N ILE A 327 -9.02 -15.38 -18.80
CA ILE A 327 -10.47 -15.47 -18.98
C ILE A 327 -11.00 -14.17 -19.62
N GLU A 328 -11.78 -14.31 -20.70
CA GLU A 328 -12.40 -13.18 -21.37
C GLU A 328 -13.30 -12.40 -20.40
N GLY A 329 -13.17 -11.07 -20.41
CA GLY A 329 -13.94 -10.16 -19.55
C GLY A 329 -13.30 -9.83 -18.20
N ASP A 330 -12.23 -10.53 -17.79
CA ASP A 330 -11.50 -10.16 -16.58
C ASP A 330 -10.64 -8.90 -16.79
N ASP A 331 -10.71 -7.97 -15.83
CA ASP A 331 -9.81 -6.82 -15.81
C ASP A 331 -8.37 -7.23 -15.42
N PRO A 332 -7.36 -6.37 -15.66
CA PRO A 332 -5.96 -6.70 -15.36
C PRO A 332 -5.69 -7.09 -13.90
N GLU A 333 -6.39 -6.50 -12.92
CA GLU A 333 -6.21 -6.88 -11.51
C GLU A 333 -6.80 -8.27 -11.27
N THR A 334 -8.00 -8.54 -11.78
CA THR A 334 -8.65 -9.85 -11.64
C THR A 334 -7.79 -10.97 -12.24
N ARG A 335 -7.22 -10.77 -13.43
CA ARG A 335 -6.27 -11.74 -14.04
C ARG A 335 -5.03 -11.97 -13.19
N PHE A 336 -4.44 -10.90 -12.66
CA PHE A 336 -3.28 -11.00 -11.76
C PHE A 336 -3.60 -11.84 -10.49
N ARG A 337 -4.79 -11.62 -9.93
CA ARG A 337 -5.29 -12.32 -8.73
C ARG A 337 -5.68 -13.77 -9.02
N ARG A 338 -6.16 -14.07 -10.23
CA ARG A 338 -6.55 -15.42 -10.65
C ARG A 338 -5.40 -16.42 -10.58
N GLN A 339 -4.21 -16.01 -11.04
CA GLN A 339 -3.01 -16.84 -10.95
C GLN A 339 -2.70 -17.24 -9.49
N GLU A 340 -2.80 -16.29 -8.55
CA GLU A 340 -2.60 -16.56 -7.13
C GLU A 340 -3.70 -17.45 -6.55
N PHE A 341 -4.95 -17.17 -6.90
CA PHE A 341 -6.10 -17.95 -6.50
C PHE A 341 -5.95 -19.42 -6.92
N ASN A 342 -5.57 -19.68 -8.17
CA ASN A 342 -5.39 -21.03 -8.67
C ASN A 342 -4.25 -21.78 -7.97
N VAL A 343 -3.13 -21.12 -7.70
CA VAL A 343 -2.04 -21.74 -6.93
C VAL A 343 -2.46 -22.03 -5.48
N LEU A 344 -3.12 -21.08 -4.80
CA LEU A 344 -3.54 -21.23 -3.40
C LEU A 344 -4.54 -22.37 -3.16
N ARG A 345 -5.23 -22.82 -4.21
CA ARG A 345 -6.19 -23.94 -4.18
C ARG A 345 -5.54 -25.33 -4.25
N THR A 346 -4.23 -25.39 -4.44
CA THR A 346 -3.46 -26.63 -4.62
C THR A 346 -2.48 -26.85 -3.46
N GLU A 347 -2.23 -28.11 -3.09
CA GLU A 347 -1.18 -28.43 -2.09
C GLU A 347 0.19 -28.14 -2.69
N ARG A 348 1.07 -27.46 -1.94
CA ARG A 348 2.40 -27.04 -2.39
C ARG A 348 3.43 -27.22 -1.28
N ARG A 349 4.65 -27.61 -1.65
CA ARG A 349 5.74 -27.89 -0.70
C ARG A 349 7.06 -27.24 -1.14
N GLU A 350 6.97 -25.98 -1.54
CA GLU A 350 8.11 -25.20 -2.03
C GLU A 350 8.78 -24.46 -0.87
N ASP A 351 10.03 -24.03 -1.06
CA ASP A 351 10.76 -23.34 0.01
C ASP A 351 10.16 -21.97 0.35
N ASN A 352 9.55 -21.30 -0.62
CA ASN A 352 8.95 -19.97 -0.46
C ASN A 352 7.42 -20.01 -0.36
N LEU A 353 6.81 -21.17 -0.57
CA LEU A 353 5.37 -21.37 -0.48
C LEU A 353 5.04 -22.80 -0.02
N LYS A 354 4.51 -22.94 1.19
CA LYS A 354 4.08 -24.22 1.77
C LYS A 354 2.60 -24.16 2.09
N ILE A 355 1.82 -24.97 1.39
CA ILE A 355 0.36 -25.02 1.51
C ILE A 355 -0.04 -26.45 1.77
N ARG A 356 -0.83 -26.68 2.81
CA ARG A 356 -1.45 -27.96 3.13
C ARG A 356 -2.95 -27.88 2.95
N THR A 357 -3.50 -28.89 2.28
CA THR A 357 -4.95 -29.06 2.19
C THR A 357 -5.48 -29.83 3.40
N ILE A 358 -6.67 -29.46 3.86
CA ILE A 358 -7.43 -30.23 4.84
C ILE A 358 -8.76 -30.61 4.21
N LYS A 359 -9.13 -31.89 4.33
CA LYS A 359 -10.42 -32.38 3.87
C LYS A 359 -11.54 -31.69 4.65
N LEU A 360 -12.48 -31.07 3.94
CA LEU A 360 -13.63 -30.40 4.54
C LEU A 360 -14.49 -31.33 5.42
N SER A 361 -14.50 -32.63 5.12
CA SER A 361 -15.19 -33.66 5.92
C SER A 361 -14.69 -33.75 7.37
N ASN A 362 -13.52 -33.19 7.67
CA ASN A 362 -12.98 -33.17 9.02
C ASN A 362 -13.54 -32.01 9.86
N TYR A 363 -14.13 -30.99 9.22
CA TYR A 363 -14.76 -29.87 9.89
C TYR A 363 -16.23 -30.16 10.19
N GLN A 364 -16.81 -29.44 11.15
CA GLN A 364 -18.23 -29.59 11.47
C GLN A 364 -19.13 -29.10 10.31
N PRO A 365 -20.21 -29.83 9.96
CA PRO A 365 -21.00 -29.54 8.75
C PRO A 365 -21.62 -28.15 8.70
N ASP A 366 -21.98 -27.59 9.86
CA ASP A 366 -22.56 -26.25 9.98
C ASP A 366 -21.64 -25.14 9.45
N ILE A 367 -20.33 -25.35 9.52
CA ILE A 367 -19.33 -24.42 8.98
C ILE A 367 -18.82 -24.91 7.62
N ALA A 368 -18.56 -26.21 7.47
CA ALA A 368 -17.97 -26.79 6.27
C ALA A 368 -18.80 -26.54 4.99
N ASN A 369 -20.13 -26.53 5.10
CA ASN A 369 -21.03 -26.36 3.95
C ASN A 369 -20.85 -25.02 3.22
N TYR A 370 -20.39 -23.98 3.91
CA TYR A 370 -20.20 -22.64 3.35
C TYR A 370 -18.91 -22.48 2.54
N PHE A 371 -17.97 -23.41 2.68
CA PHE A 371 -16.66 -23.33 2.09
C PHE A 371 -16.43 -24.49 1.13
N SER A 372 -15.71 -24.24 0.05
CA SER A 372 -15.26 -25.26 -0.90
C SER A 372 -13.86 -25.74 -0.58
N LYS A 373 -13.00 -24.88 -0.04
CA LYS A 373 -11.64 -25.22 0.44
C LYS A 373 -11.23 -24.38 1.65
N ILE A 374 -10.53 -25.02 2.58
CA ILE A 374 -9.76 -24.36 3.64
C ILE A 374 -8.33 -24.89 3.53
N MET A 375 -7.40 -23.99 3.21
CA MET A 375 -6.00 -24.32 2.95
C MET A 375 -5.13 -23.65 4.01
N LEU A 376 -4.23 -24.41 4.61
CA LEU A 376 -3.27 -23.91 5.59
C LEU A 376 -2.00 -23.50 4.89
N VAL A 377 -1.61 -22.24 5.04
CA VAL A 377 -0.40 -21.70 4.41
C VAL A 377 0.68 -21.59 5.48
N ASP A 378 1.52 -22.63 5.60
CA ASP A 378 2.59 -22.72 6.61
C ASP A 378 3.73 -21.74 6.34
N LYS A 379 3.98 -21.44 5.07
CA LYS A 379 4.98 -20.46 4.65
C LYS A 379 4.51 -19.75 3.40
N LEU A 380 4.59 -18.43 3.44
CA LEU A 380 4.17 -17.53 2.37
C LEU A 380 5.23 -16.46 2.19
N LYS A 381 5.89 -16.42 1.03
CA LYS A 381 6.72 -15.28 0.62
C LYS A 381 5.83 -14.27 -0.09
N GLU A 382 5.86 -13.02 0.37
CA GLU A 382 5.20 -11.88 -0.27
C GLU A 382 6.27 -10.84 -0.67
N THR A 383 6.21 -10.37 -1.91
CA THR A 383 7.02 -9.24 -2.37
C THR A 383 6.14 -7.99 -2.38
N ARG A 384 6.56 -6.93 -1.68
CA ARG A 384 5.87 -5.62 -1.65
C ARG A 384 6.74 -4.56 -2.31
N VAL A 385 6.22 -3.91 -3.34
CA VAL A 385 6.93 -2.90 -4.13
C VAL A 385 6.29 -1.54 -3.87
N LEU A 386 7.09 -0.52 -3.57
CA LEU A 386 6.64 0.87 -3.53
C LEU A 386 6.69 1.42 -4.97
N THR A 387 5.52 1.72 -5.52
CA THR A 387 5.37 2.20 -6.90
C THR A 387 5.24 3.72 -7.00
N GLY A 388 5.00 4.38 -5.86
CA GLY A 388 4.83 5.83 -5.77
C GLY A 388 4.14 6.17 -4.46
N PHE A 389 3.56 7.36 -4.36
CA PHE A 389 2.77 7.76 -3.21
C PHE A 389 1.80 8.88 -3.58
N THR A 390 0.77 9.04 -2.76
CA THR A 390 -0.19 10.14 -2.85
C THR A 390 -0.21 10.93 -1.54
N ARG A 391 -0.87 12.09 -1.56
CA ARG A 391 -1.15 12.90 -0.37
C ARG A 391 -2.60 13.33 -0.41
N ILE A 392 -3.14 13.74 0.73
CA ILE A 392 -4.54 14.13 0.93
C ILE A 392 -5.49 12.93 0.86
N LEU A 393 -5.44 12.15 -0.21
CA LEU A 393 -6.27 10.97 -0.44
C LEU A 393 -5.38 9.71 -0.63
N PRO A 394 -5.79 8.55 -0.08
CA PRO A 394 -5.05 7.30 -0.21
C PRO A 394 -5.17 6.67 -1.61
N GLU A 395 -6.17 7.07 -2.40
CA GLU A 395 -6.38 6.57 -3.75
C GLU A 395 -6.31 7.68 -4.79
N THR A 396 -5.93 7.29 -6.01
CA THR A 396 -5.85 8.16 -7.17
C THR A 396 -6.02 7.34 -8.45
N ASP A 397 -6.54 8.01 -9.48
CA ASP A 397 -6.56 7.57 -10.88
C ASP A 397 -5.27 7.93 -11.65
N GLN A 398 -4.28 8.56 -11.00
CA GLN A 398 -3.01 8.92 -11.65
C GLN A 398 -2.37 7.69 -12.32
N PRO A 399 -1.88 7.84 -13.56
CA PRO A 399 -1.14 6.79 -14.25
C PRO A 399 0.04 6.30 -13.43
N LEU A 400 0.35 5.01 -13.55
CA LEU A 400 1.47 4.38 -12.83
C LEU A 400 2.80 5.10 -13.09
N GLN A 401 3.03 5.57 -14.31
CA GLN A 401 4.25 6.27 -14.70
C GLN A 401 4.38 7.62 -13.97
N GLU A 402 3.28 8.34 -13.74
CA GLU A 402 3.30 9.59 -12.96
C GLU A 402 3.68 9.31 -11.51
N LEU A 403 3.09 8.26 -10.91
CA LEU A 403 3.42 7.83 -9.55
C LEU A 403 4.89 7.40 -9.41
N GLN A 404 5.39 6.61 -10.36
CA GLN A 404 6.80 6.17 -10.38
C GLN A 404 7.76 7.35 -10.57
N SER A 405 7.37 8.37 -11.34
CA SER A 405 8.20 9.55 -11.58
C SER A 405 8.50 10.33 -10.29
N LEU A 406 7.61 10.30 -9.30
CA LEU A 406 7.82 10.94 -7.99
C LEU A 406 8.97 10.30 -7.20
N LEU A 407 9.39 9.07 -7.54
CA LEU A 407 10.46 8.37 -6.85
C LEU A 407 11.86 8.78 -7.34
N TRP A 408 11.94 9.43 -8.51
CA TRP A 408 13.17 9.69 -9.24
C TRP A 408 13.34 11.17 -9.58
N ARG A 409 14.55 11.69 -9.45
CA ARG A 409 14.93 12.97 -10.06
C ARG A 409 15.25 12.78 -11.54
N LYS A 410 16.00 11.74 -11.86
CA LYS A 410 16.36 11.31 -13.22
C LYS A 410 16.08 9.82 -13.33
N PRO A 411 14.93 9.42 -13.89
CA PRO A 411 14.60 8.00 -14.01
C PRO A 411 15.64 7.29 -14.89
N PRO A 412 16.03 6.05 -14.55
CA PRO A 412 16.95 5.27 -15.36
C PRO A 412 16.31 4.94 -16.72
N GLN A 413 17.08 5.07 -17.81
CA GLN A 413 16.64 4.65 -19.15
C GLN A 413 16.85 3.15 -19.42
N LYS A 414 17.77 2.53 -18.68
CA LYS A 414 18.11 1.10 -18.68
C LYS A 414 18.30 0.64 -17.25
N ASP A 415 18.10 -0.64 -16.97
CA ASP A 415 18.18 -1.21 -15.62
C ASP A 415 17.21 -0.52 -14.64
N SER A 416 15.98 -0.34 -15.10
CA SER A 416 14.89 0.23 -14.34
C SER A 416 14.52 -0.64 -13.15
N TRP A 417 14.37 -0.03 -11.97
CA TRP A 417 14.04 -0.78 -10.76
C TRP A 417 13.16 0.03 -9.82
N LEU A 418 12.45 -0.67 -8.93
CA LEU A 418 11.70 -0.07 -7.84
C LEU A 418 12.11 -0.67 -6.48
N PRO A 419 12.00 0.13 -5.39
CA PRO A 419 12.26 -0.36 -4.05
C PRO A 419 11.18 -1.37 -3.65
N ALA A 420 11.62 -2.51 -3.13
CA ALA A 420 10.74 -3.57 -2.66
C ALA A 420 11.21 -4.14 -1.33
N TYR A 421 10.32 -4.86 -0.66
CA TYR A 421 10.65 -5.63 0.53
C TYR A 421 10.01 -7.01 0.43
N VAL A 422 10.73 -8.01 0.90
CA VAL A 422 10.25 -9.40 0.94
C VAL A 422 9.87 -9.72 2.37
N VAL A 423 8.64 -10.19 2.56
CA VAL A 423 8.11 -10.63 3.84
C VAL A 423 7.85 -12.12 3.76
N TYR A 424 8.18 -12.84 4.82
CA TYR A 424 7.76 -14.22 5.00
C TYR A 424 6.71 -14.29 6.11
N GLY A 425 5.70 -15.11 5.89
CA GLY A 425 4.58 -15.24 6.80
C GLY A 425 3.91 -16.60 6.73
N GLU A 426 2.81 -16.71 7.47
CA GLU A 426 1.87 -17.83 7.47
C GLU A 426 0.45 -17.30 7.24
N GLY A 427 -0.50 -18.18 6.95
CA GLY A 427 -1.89 -17.77 6.73
C GLY A 427 -2.90 -18.90 6.59
N ILE A 428 -4.15 -18.50 6.37
CA ILE A 428 -5.29 -19.37 6.09
C ILE A 428 -5.96 -18.84 4.82
N PHE A 429 -6.04 -19.67 3.79
CA PHE A 429 -6.81 -19.38 2.59
C PHE A 429 -8.16 -20.11 2.66
N ILE A 430 -9.23 -19.38 2.39
CA ILE A 430 -10.61 -19.86 2.47
C ILE A 430 -11.28 -19.56 1.13
N GLU A 431 -11.76 -20.61 0.47
CA GLU A 431 -12.59 -20.52 -0.74
C GLU A 431 -14.04 -20.80 -0.34
N PHE A 432 -14.95 -19.89 -0.69
CA PHE A 432 -16.37 -20.03 -0.43
C PHE A 432 -17.01 -21.01 -1.41
N ASN A 433 -18.10 -21.64 -0.97
CA ASN A 433 -18.88 -22.55 -1.80
C ASN A 433 -19.72 -21.75 -2.82
N GLU A 434 -19.33 -21.82 -4.09
CA GLU A 434 -19.99 -21.10 -5.18
C GLU A 434 -21.47 -21.48 -5.33
N THR A 435 -21.82 -22.76 -5.13
CA THR A 435 -23.23 -23.18 -5.17
C THR A 435 -24.05 -22.51 -4.08
N CYS A 436 -23.51 -22.42 -2.86
CA CYS A 436 -24.17 -21.73 -1.76
C CYS A 436 -24.30 -20.22 -2.01
N LEU A 437 -23.26 -19.58 -2.59
CA LEU A 437 -23.30 -18.16 -2.97
C LEU A 437 -24.39 -17.89 -4.01
N CYS A 438 -24.46 -18.70 -5.06
CA CYS A 438 -25.48 -18.59 -6.10
C CYS A 438 -26.89 -18.78 -5.53
N GLN A 439 -27.11 -19.80 -4.68
CA GLN A 439 -28.42 -20.03 -4.04
C GLN A 439 -28.83 -18.88 -3.10
N TRP A 440 -27.86 -18.29 -2.39
CA TRP A 440 -28.09 -17.15 -1.52
C TRP A 440 -28.51 -15.91 -2.33
N LEU A 441 -27.79 -15.59 -3.41
CA LEU A 441 -28.12 -14.48 -4.30
C LEU A 441 -29.41 -14.71 -5.09
N GLN A 442 -29.71 -15.95 -5.49
CA GLN A 442 -30.97 -16.26 -6.15
C GLN A 442 -32.17 -16.02 -5.22
N LYS A 443 -32.02 -16.32 -3.92
CA LYS A 443 -33.12 -16.23 -2.95
C LYS A 443 -33.30 -14.85 -2.33
N TYR A 444 -32.21 -14.11 -2.08
CA TYR A 444 -32.25 -12.81 -1.39
C TYR A 444 -31.59 -11.68 -2.18
N GLY A 445 -31.23 -11.91 -3.43
CA GLY A 445 -30.48 -10.96 -4.24
C GLY A 445 -31.16 -9.60 -4.30
N ASN A 446 -32.48 -9.54 -4.50
CA ASN A 446 -33.22 -8.28 -4.57
C ASN A 446 -33.05 -7.44 -3.30
N GLU A 447 -33.20 -8.06 -2.12
CA GLU A 447 -33.03 -7.42 -0.83
C GLU A 447 -31.59 -6.98 -0.60
N ILE A 448 -30.62 -7.81 -0.97
CA ILE A 448 -29.19 -7.50 -0.79
C ILE A 448 -28.74 -6.39 -1.73
N TYR A 449 -29.10 -6.45 -3.01
CA TYR A 449 -28.80 -5.41 -3.98
C TYR A 449 -29.45 -4.08 -3.55
N SER A 450 -30.71 -4.09 -3.11
CA SER A 450 -31.37 -2.91 -2.55
C SER A 450 -30.63 -2.34 -1.34
N ARG A 451 -30.12 -3.21 -0.46
CA ARG A 451 -29.35 -2.82 0.72
C ARG A 451 -28.00 -2.17 0.36
N ILE A 452 -27.30 -2.67 -0.66
CA ILE A 452 -25.97 -2.16 -1.04
C ILE A 452 -26.02 -0.98 -2.03
N GLN A 453 -27.12 -0.81 -2.78
CA GLN A 453 -27.25 0.22 -3.80
C GLN A 453 -26.91 1.64 -3.32
N PRO A 454 -27.36 2.10 -2.13
CA PRO A 454 -27.04 3.44 -1.63
C PRO A 454 -25.53 3.68 -1.44
N LEU A 455 -24.78 2.63 -1.12
CA LEU A 455 -23.32 2.68 -1.01
C LEU A 455 -22.67 2.75 -2.39
N VAL A 456 -23.15 1.96 -3.35
CA VAL A 456 -22.67 1.97 -4.74
C VAL A 456 -22.86 3.35 -5.38
N ASP A 457 -24.07 3.90 -5.29
CA ASP A 457 -24.41 5.22 -5.86
C ASP A 457 -23.57 6.34 -5.26
N ARG A 458 -23.30 6.25 -3.95
CA ARG A 458 -22.48 7.24 -3.25
C ARG A 458 -21.02 7.14 -3.67
N TYR A 459 -20.48 5.93 -3.72
CA TYR A 459 -19.11 5.72 -4.16
C TYR A 459 -18.92 6.22 -5.59
N GLN A 460 -19.86 5.96 -6.50
CA GLN A 460 -19.79 6.49 -7.87
C GLN A 460 -19.70 8.02 -7.90
N LYS A 461 -20.52 8.73 -7.11
CA LYS A 461 -20.45 10.20 -7.00
C LYS A 461 -19.11 10.69 -6.47
N ILE A 462 -18.58 10.04 -5.43
CA ILE A 462 -17.29 10.40 -4.82
C ILE A 462 -16.14 10.09 -5.78
N GLN A 463 -16.23 8.97 -6.49
CA GLN A 463 -15.28 8.52 -7.49
C GLN A 463 -15.15 9.56 -8.61
N GLU A 464 -16.28 10.06 -9.13
CA GLU A 464 -16.31 11.11 -10.15
C GLU A 464 -15.73 12.44 -9.63
N GLN A 465 -16.08 12.85 -8.41
CA GLN A 465 -15.60 14.11 -7.82
C GLN A 465 -14.12 14.11 -7.46
N ARG A 466 -13.62 12.98 -6.95
CA ARG A 466 -12.26 12.87 -6.39
C ARG A 466 -11.31 12.10 -7.29
N HIS A 467 -11.75 11.68 -8.47
CA HIS A 467 -10.98 10.88 -9.41
C HIS A 467 -10.41 9.61 -8.75
N LEU A 468 -11.28 8.87 -8.05
CA LEU A 468 -10.91 7.59 -7.45
C LEU A 468 -10.91 6.47 -8.51
N ARG A 469 -10.28 5.34 -8.18
CA ARG A 469 -10.25 4.18 -9.06
C ARG A 469 -11.68 3.65 -9.28
N LYS A 470 -11.97 3.18 -10.50
CA LYS A 470 -13.23 2.50 -10.76
C LYS A 470 -13.22 1.13 -10.10
N ARG A 471 -14.31 0.78 -9.42
CA ARG A 471 -14.44 -0.51 -8.74
C ARG A 471 -15.84 -1.08 -8.94
N SER A 472 -15.91 -2.38 -9.23
CA SER A 472 -17.17 -3.12 -9.20
C SER A 472 -17.45 -3.52 -7.75
N ILE A 473 -18.51 -2.97 -7.16
CA ILE A 473 -18.91 -3.27 -5.79
C ILE A 473 -20.11 -4.21 -5.85
N THR A 474 -19.87 -5.50 -5.64
CA THR A 474 -20.91 -6.54 -5.70
C THR A 474 -21.21 -7.10 -4.31
N PRO A 475 -22.37 -7.76 -4.11
CA PRO A 475 -22.68 -8.45 -2.86
C PRO A 475 -21.60 -9.45 -2.45
N ARG A 476 -21.03 -10.17 -3.44
CA ARG A 476 -19.92 -11.11 -3.25
C ARG A 476 -18.70 -10.40 -2.68
N PHE A 477 -18.31 -9.27 -3.28
CA PHE A 477 -17.19 -8.47 -2.80
C PHE A 477 -17.39 -7.99 -1.35
N ILE A 478 -18.55 -7.41 -1.03
CA ILE A 478 -18.85 -6.91 0.33
C ILE A 478 -18.87 -8.06 1.34
N LEU A 479 -19.45 -9.21 0.99
CA LEU A 479 -19.49 -10.40 1.84
C LEU A 479 -18.08 -10.86 2.20
N LEU A 480 -17.23 -11.08 1.20
CA LEU A 480 -15.88 -11.62 1.40
C LEU A 480 -14.99 -10.63 2.15
N HIS A 481 -15.05 -9.36 1.79
CA HIS A 481 -14.31 -8.30 2.45
C HIS A 481 -14.74 -8.14 3.93
N THR A 482 -16.04 -8.13 4.19
CA THR A 482 -16.54 -8.03 5.57
C THR A 482 -16.19 -9.28 6.38
N PHE A 483 -16.30 -10.48 5.79
CA PHE A 483 -15.90 -11.71 6.46
C PHE A 483 -14.41 -11.71 6.81
N ALA A 484 -13.55 -11.26 5.90
CA ALA A 484 -12.11 -11.13 6.12
C ALA A 484 -11.81 -10.24 7.34
N HIS A 485 -12.48 -9.09 7.45
CA HIS A 485 -12.37 -8.18 8.58
C HIS A 485 -12.81 -8.81 9.91
N LEU A 486 -13.98 -9.43 9.93
CA LEU A 486 -14.51 -10.10 11.13
C LEU A 486 -13.59 -11.23 11.58
N LEU A 487 -13.07 -12.01 10.63
CA LEU A 487 -12.14 -13.09 10.89
C LEU A 487 -10.79 -12.57 11.41
N MET A 488 -10.21 -11.52 10.80
CA MET A 488 -8.98 -10.89 11.29
C MET A 488 -9.13 -10.37 12.72
N ASN A 489 -10.24 -9.69 13.04
CA ASN A 489 -10.53 -9.20 14.38
C ASN A 489 -10.58 -10.34 15.40
N ARG A 490 -11.20 -11.48 15.05
CA ARG A 490 -11.24 -12.64 15.94
C ARG A 490 -9.87 -13.31 16.07
N LEU A 491 -9.17 -13.53 14.96
CA LEU A 491 -7.85 -14.19 14.95
C LEU A 491 -6.79 -13.39 15.72
N THR A 492 -6.86 -12.05 15.67
CA THR A 492 -5.98 -11.16 16.46
C THR A 492 -6.12 -11.45 17.96
N PHE A 493 -7.36 -11.63 18.44
CA PHE A 493 -7.63 -11.95 19.84
C PHE A 493 -7.16 -13.35 20.23
N GLU A 494 -7.43 -14.35 19.39
CA GLU A 494 -7.10 -15.77 19.66
C GLU A 494 -5.60 -16.08 19.56
N CYS A 495 -4.92 -15.47 18.59
CA CYS A 495 -3.51 -15.73 18.34
C CYS A 495 -2.57 -14.80 19.14
N GLY A 496 -3.10 -13.72 19.73
CA GLY A 496 -2.30 -12.69 20.41
C GLY A 496 -1.44 -11.84 19.48
N TYR A 497 -1.70 -11.89 18.17
CA TYR A 497 -1.07 -10.98 17.20
C TYR A 497 -1.48 -9.53 17.51
N SER A 498 -0.62 -8.57 17.18
CA SER A 498 -1.08 -7.18 17.11
C SER A 498 -2.09 -7.03 15.96
N SER A 499 -3.09 -6.16 16.09
CA SER A 499 -4.10 -5.95 15.05
C SER A 499 -3.51 -5.49 13.71
N ALA A 500 -2.30 -4.91 13.71
CA ALA A 500 -1.59 -4.48 12.51
C ALA A 500 -0.71 -5.59 11.89
N ALA A 501 -0.62 -6.76 12.53
CA ALA A 501 0.22 -7.87 12.06
C ALA A 501 -0.50 -8.79 11.06
N LEU A 502 -1.83 -8.73 10.97
CA LEU A 502 -2.61 -9.48 9.98
C LEU A 502 -2.96 -8.61 8.78
N ARG A 503 -3.04 -9.23 7.61
CA ARG A 503 -3.53 -8.63 6.37
C ARG A 503 -4.49 -9.57 5.68
N GLU A 504 -5.41 -8.98 4.94
CA GLU A 504 -6.24 -9.71 4.00
C GLU A 504 -5.67 -9.63 2.58
N ARG A 505 -6.09 -10.59 1.76
CA ARG A 505 -5.98 -10.55 0.32
C ARG A 505 -7.25 -11.13 -0.29
N LEU A 506 -7.93 -10.34 -1.11
CA LEU A 506 -9.24 -10.70 -1.66
C LEU A 506 -9.10 -11.28 -3.08
N TYR A 507 -9.85 -12.36 -3.35
CA TYR A 507 -9.98 -13.00 -4.66
C TYR A 507 -11.45 -13.03 -5.04
N VAL A 508 -11.89 -12.01 -5.78
CA VAL A 508 -13.30 -11.83 -6.12
C VAL A 508 -13.44 -11.64 -7.63
N SER A 509 -14.26 -12.46 -8.27
CA SER A 509 -14.69 -12.29 -9.65
C SER A 509 -16.12 -12.78 -9.78
N ASP A 510 -16.98 -11.97 -10.38
CA ASP A 510 -18.37 -12.31 -10.72
C ASP A 510 -18.47 -12.86 -12.16
N ASN A 511 -17.34 -13.15 -12.82
CA ASN A 511 -17.31 -13.74 -14.15
C ASN A 511 -17.98 -15.14 -14.11
N PRO A 512 -19.05 -15.39 -14.88
CA PRO A 512 -19.74 -16.67 -14.88
C PRO A 512 -18.87 -17.86 -15.30
N ASP A 513 -17.90 -17.63 -16.20
CA ASP A 513 -17.06 -18.70 -16.74
C ASP A 513 -15.96 -19.11 -15.75
N ALA A 514 -15.54 -18.19 -14.88
CA ALA A 514 -14.49 -18.43 -13.90
C ALA A 514 -14.71 -17.62 -12.62
N PRO A 515 -15.76 -17.91 -11.83
CA PRO A 515 -16.04 -17.17 -10.61
C PRO A 515 -14.93 -17.35 -9.57
N MET A 516 -14.63 -16.28 -8.83
CA MET A 516 -13.71 -16.33 -7.70
C MET A 516 -14.40 -15.82 -6.45
N ALA A 517 -14.30 -16.61 -5.38
CA ALA A 517 -14.75 -16.23 -4.05
C ALA A 517 -13.78 -16.79 -3.00
N GLY A 518 -12.61 -16.16 -2.90
CA GLY A 518 -11.57 -16.54 -1.94
C GLY A 518 -11.07 -15.38 -1.10
N VAL A 519 -10.63 -15.69 0.12
CA VAL A 519 -9.96 -14.76 1.03
C VAL A 519 -8.72 -15.45 1.59
N LEU A 520 -7.58 -14.76 1.58
CA LEU A 520 -6.39 -15.16 2.33
C LEU A 520 -6.18 -14.19 3.50
N ILE A 521 -6.11 -14.73 4.71
CA ILE A 521 -5.64 -13.99 5.89
C ILE A 521 -4.24 -14.46 6.22
N TYR A 522 -3.28 -13.53 6.29
CA TYR A 522 -1.87 -13.87 6.46
C TYR A 522 -1.12 -12.84 7.31
N THR A 523 0.02 -13.26 7.87
CA THR A 523 0.89 -12.38 8.65
C THR A 523 1.67 -11.42 7.77
N ALA A 524 1.71 -10.15 8.17
CA ALA A 524 2.25 -9.04 7.41
C ALA A 524 3.67 -8.58 7.83
N ALA A 525 4.22 -9.13 8.91
CA ALA A 525 5.49 -8.74 9.51
C ALA A 525 6.34 -9.98 9.87
N GLY A 526 7.39 -10.24 9.10
CA GLY A 526 8.28 -11.39 9.31
C GLY A 526 9.43 -11.14 10.29
N ASP A 527 9.75 -9.88 10.60
CA ASP A 527 11.10 -9.53 11.06
C ASP A 527 11.28 -9.40 12.58
N SER A 528 10.21 -9.43 13.38
CA SER A 528 10.35 -9.23 14.84
C SER A 528 9.58 -10.20 15.72
N GLU A 529 8.61 -10.95 15.20
CA GLU A 529 7.75 -11.79 16.06
C GLU A 529 7.88 -13.30 15.81
N GLY A 530 8.39 -13.74 14.66
CA GLY A 530 8.46 -15.17 14.34
C GLY A 530 7.07 -15.81 14.25
N THR A 531 6.68 -16.30 13.08
CA THR A 531 5.41 -17.01 12.95
C THR A 531 5.48 -18.33 13.72
N MET A 532 4.85 -18.38 14.90
CA MET A 532 4.84 -19.57 15.76
C MET A 532 3.81 -20.64 15.32
N GLY A 533 3.28 -20.58 14.10
CA GLY A 533 2.22 -21.50 13.66
C GLY A 533 0.83 -21.10 14.16
N GLY A 534 0.65 -19.86 14.65
CA GLY A 534 -0.58 -19.41 15.31
C GLY A 534 -1.80 -19.43 14.39
N LEU A 535 -1.70 -18.78 13.22
CA LEU A 535 -2.78 -18.73 12.23
C LEU A 535 -3.07 -20.12 11.67
N VAL A 536 -2.03 -20.84 11.27
CA VAL A 536 -2.12 -22.19 10.72
C VAL A 536 -2.82 -23.13 11.71
N ARG A 537 -2.52 -23.01 13.00
CA ARG A 537 -3.19 -23.78 14.05
C ARG A 537 -4.68 -23.45 14.13
N MET A 538 -5.05 -22.17 14.02
CA MET A 538 -6.45 -21.74 14.05
C MET A 538 -7.26 -22.21 12.86
N GLY A 539 -6.62 -22.41 11.69
CA GLY A 539 -7.29 -22.98 10.53
C GLY A 539 -7.57 -24.48 10.61
N LYS A 540 -7.03 -25.22 11.61
CA LYS A 540 -7.23 -26.67 11.73
C LYS A 540 -8.67 -27.02 12.19
N PRO A 541 -9.19 -28.20 11.81
CA PRO A 541 -10.43 -28.73 12.35
C PRO A 541 -10.42 -28.76 13.88
N GLY A 542 -11.54 -28.42 14.49
CA GLY A 542 -11.70 -28.28 15.93
C GLY A 542 -11.32 -26.90 16.49
N ASN A 543 -10.47 -26.14 15.80
CA ASN A 543 -10.12 -24.76 16.19
C ASN A 543 -10.85 -23.73 15.32
N PHE A 544 -11.00 -23.99 14.02
CA PHE A 544 -11.56 -23.04 13.07
C PHE A 544 -13.06 -22.79 13.32
N GLU A 545 -13.82 -23.85 13.64
CA GLU A 545 -15.26 -23.77 13.82
C GLU A 545 -15.64 -22.92 15.05
N PRO A 546 -15.01 -23.08 16.23
CA PRO A 546 -15.19 -22.15 17.34
C PRO A 546 -14.85 -20.70 16.98
N VAL A 547 -13.81 -20.46 16.19
CA VAL A 547 -13.43 -19.11 15.72
C VAL A 547 -14.53 -18.50 14.86
N VAL A 548 -15.07 -19.28 13.90
CA VAL A 548 -16.17 -18.83 13.03
C VAL A 548 -17.48 -18.63 13.80
N ARG A 549 -17.81 -19.47 14.79
CA ARG A 549 -18.99 -19.21 15.63
C ARG A 549 -18.83 -17.94 16.45
N SER A 550 -17.67 -17.77 17.07
CA SER A 550 -17.37 -16.59 17.88
C SER A 550 -17.40 -15.30 17.06
N LEU A 551 -16.90 -15.32 15.81
CA LEU A 551 -16.96 -14.14 14.95
C LEU A 551 -18.41 -13.84 14.52
N LEU A 552 -19.24 -14.85 14.27
CA LEU A 552 -20.65 -14.66 13.90
C LEU A 552 -21.48 -14.12 15.08
N GLU A 553 -21.25 -14.64 16.29
CA GLU A 553 -21.86 -14.14 17.51
C GLU A 553 -21.48 -12.67 17.74
N ALA A 554 -20.19 -12.33 17.65
CA ALA A 554 -19.73 -10.94 17.78
C ALA A 554 -20.28 -10.04 16.66
N ALA A 555 -20.38 -10.55 15.43
CA ALA A 555 -20.93 -9.80 14.31
C ALA A 555 -22.45 -9.61 14.41
N SER A 556 -23.17 -10.44 15.17
CA SER A 556 -24.63 -10.33 15.36
C SER A 556 -25.03 -9.13 16.20
N TRP A 557 -24.15 -8.63 17.08
CA TRP A 557 -24.43 -7.52 17.99
C TRP A 557 -23.27 -6.54 18.09
N CYS A 558 -23.49 -5.31 17.63
CA CYS A 558 -22.55 -4.20 17.82
C CYS A 558 -22.91 -3.41 19.08
N SER A 559 -21.91 -2.91 19.81
CA SER A 559 -22.13 -2.01 20.95
C SER A 559 -22.81 -0.67 20.57
N ALA A 560 -22.80 -0.32 19.29
CA ALA A 560 -23.48 0.85 18.73
C ALA A 560 -24.84 0.51 18.10
N ASP A 561 -25.38 -0.70 18.30
CA ASP A 561 -26.73 -1.03 17.84
C ASP A 561 -27.81 -0.35 18.69
N PRO A 562 -28.97 0.02 18.10
CA PRO A 562 -29.37 -0.22 16.71
C PRO A 562 -28.79 0.79 15.70
N VAL A 563 -28.18 1.89 16.17
CA VAL A 563 -27.70 2.99 15.32
C VAL A 563 -26.75 2.50 14.22
N CYS A 564 -25.81 1.60 14.53
CA CYS A 564 -24.89 1.06 13.54
C CYS A 564 -25.61 0.33 12.39
N MET A 565 -26.63 -0.47 12.71
CA MET A 565 -27.43 -1.18 11.71
C MET A 565 -28.37 -0.23 10.94
N GLU A 566 -29.03 0.70 11.62
CA GLU A 566 -29.99 1.66 11.04
C GLU A 566 -29.31 2.70 10.13
N VAL A 567 -28.13 3.19 10.50
CA VAL A 567 -27.31 4.05 9.63
C VAL A 567 -26.89 3.29 8.36
N GLY A 568 -26.69 1.97 8.49
CA GLY A 568 -26.47 1.08 7.35
C GLY A 568 -27.67 0.98 6.40
N GLU A 569 -28.90 1.23 6.87
CA GLU A 569 -30.09 1.24 5.99
C GLU A 569 -30.30 2.60 5.29
N SER A 570 -29.76 3.69 5.84
CA SER A 570 -30.23 5.05 5.53
C SER A 570 -29.18 6.04 5.06
N GLY A 571 -27.88 5.79 5.22
CA GLY A 571 -26.91 6.84 4.90
C GLY A 571 -25.43 6.49 4.88
N GLY A 572 -25.06 5.28 5.29
CA GLY A 572 -23.68 4.82 5.32
C GLY A 572 -22.80 5.56 6.33
N GLN A 573 -21.75 4.89 6.80
CA GLN A 573 -20.79 5.39 7.78
C GLN A 573 -19.35 5.08 7.34
N GLY A 574 -18.38 5.37 8.21
CA GLY A 574 -16.97 5.11 7.94
C GLY A 574 -16.37 6.07 6.91
N PRO A 575 -15.19 5.75 6.36
CA PRO A 575 -14.51 6.57 5.36
C PRO A 575 -15.41 6.80 4.16
N ASP A 576 -15.52 8.06 3.73
CA ASP A 576 -16.36 8.47 2.59
C ASP A 576 -17.83 8.07 2.71
N SER A 577 -18.32 7.79 3.93
CA SER A 577 -19.65 7.21 4.17
C SER A 577 -19.91 5.95 3.32
N SER A 578 -18.86 5.18 3.03
CA SER A 578 -18.88 4.05 2.10
C SER A 578 -18.98 2.68 2.80
N ASN A 579 -19.41 2.65 4.06
CA ASN A 579 -19.77 1.42 4.79
C ASN A 579 -21.24 1.43 5.18
N LEU A 580 -21.87 0.26 5.32
CA LEU A 580 -23.23 0.13 5.84
C LEU A 580 -23.18 -0.18 7.34
N ALA A 581 -23.56 -1.39 7.77
CA ALA A 581 -23.48 -1.78 9.19
C ALA A 581 -22.06 -2.23 9.58
N ALA A 582 -21.09 -1.32 9.49
CA ALA A 582 -19.69 -1.56 9.85
C ALA A 582 -19.04 -0.30 10.46
N CYS A 583 -18.65 -0.40 11.74
CA CYS A 583 -18.01 0.68 12.49
C CYS A 583 -16.76 0.18 13.24
N HIS A 584 -16.06 1.09 13.91
CA HIS A 584 -14.86 0.78 14.70
C HIS A 584 -15.09 -0.29 15.78
N SER A 585 -16.31 -0.41 16.30
CA SER A 585 -16.63 -1.38 17.35
C SER A 585 -16.84 -2.81 16.85
N CYS A 586 -17.10 -3.02 15.55
CA CYS A 586 -17.46 -4.35 15.03
C CYS A 586 -16.61 -4.85 13.86
N ALA A 587 -16.28 -4.00 12.89
CA ALA A 587 -15.78 -4.48 11.59
C ALA A 587 -14.54 -3.75 11.08
N LEU A 588 -14.20 -2.55 11.56
CA LEU A 588 -12.99 -1.88 11.07
C LEU A 588 -11.73 -2.54 11.65
N VAL A 589 -10.68 -2.60 10.83
CA VAL A 589 -9.34 -3.09 11.17
C VAL A 589 -8.32 -1.95 10.97
N PRO A 590 -7.06 -2.06 11.39
CA PRO A 590 -6.04 -1.06 11.06
C PRO A 590 -5.94 -0.83 9.54
N GLU A 591 -5.75 0.40 9.05
CA GLU A 591 -5.76 0.65 7.60
C GLU A 591 -4.65 -0.10 6.85
N THR A 592 -3.57 -0.48 7.53
CA THR A 592 -2.49 -1.28 6.97
C THR A 592 -2.85 -2.76 6.81
N ALA A 593 -3.96 -3.23 7.34
CA ALA A 593 -4.43 -4.61 7.24
C ALA A 593 -5.38 -4.83 6.05
N CYS A 594 -6.12 -3.80 5.65
CA CYS A 594 -7.18 -3.84 4.65
C CYS A 594 -6.67 -3.33 3.28
N GLU A 595 -7.00 -4.04 2.19
CA GLU A 595 -6.64 -3.59 0.83
C GLU A 595 -7.52 -2.41 0.35
N GLU A 596 -8.67 -2.19 0.99
CA GLU A 596 -9.70 -1.21 0.61
C GLU A 596 -9.76 0.05 1.49
N PHE A 597 -8.83 0.19 2.44
CA PHE A 597 -8.82 1.27 3.43
C PHE A 597 -10.13 1.37 4.24
N ASN A 598 -10.65 0.23 4.71
CA ASN A 598 -11.87 0.14 5.52
C ASN A 598 -13.13 0.72 4.85
N ARG A 599 -13.25 0.63 3.51
CA ARG A 599 -14.47 0.97 2.74
C ARG A 599 -15.17 -0.28 2.24
N PHE A 600 -16.47 -0.22 1.96
CA PHE A 600 -17.25 -1.32 1.39
C PHE A 600 -17.45 -2.49 2.36
N LEU A 601 -17.89 -2.18 3.58
CA LEU A 601 -18.15 -3.16 4.63
C LEU A 601 -19.61 -3.15 5.07
N ASP A 602 -20.17 -4.34 5.32
CA ASP A 602 -21.51 -4.51 5.89
C ASP A 602 -21.68 -5.86 6.58
N ARG A 603 -21.75 -5.88 7.92
CA ARG A 603 -21.99 -7.15 8.65
C ARG A 603 -23.39 -7.71 8.38
N GLY A 604 -24.34 -6.88 7.92
CA GLY A 604 -25.68 -7.32 7.54
C GLY A 604 -25.68 -8.34 6.41
N VAL A 605 -24.72 -8.26 5.47
CA VAL A 605 -24.53 -9.26 4.41
C VAL A 605 -24.04 -10.60 4.97
N VAL A 606 -23.32 -10.59 6.11
CA VAL A 606 -22.76 -11.79 6.74
C VAL A 606 -23.79 -12.46 7.66
N VAL A 607 -24.36 -11.70 8.61
CA VAL A 607 -25.22 -12.21 9.70
C VAL A 607 -26.68 -11.77 9.63
N GLY A 608 -27.06 -11.07 8.56
CA GLY A 608 -28.40 -10.51 8.39
C GLY A 608 -28.60 -9.23 9.20
N ASP A 609 -29.75 -8.58 8.99
CA ASP A 609 -30.10 -7.37 9.73
C ASP A 609 -31.11 -7.64 10.86
N ILE A 610 -31.46 -6.58 11.59
CA ILE A 610 -32.38 -6.66 12.75
C ILE A 610 -33.79 -7.10 12.31
N LYS A 611 -34.21 -6.75 11.08
CA LYS A 611 -35.56 -7.03 10.57
C LYS A 611 -35.65 -8.43 9.96
N ASN A 612 -34.60 -8.88 9.30
CA ASN A 612 -34.53 -10.16 8.62
C ASN A 612 -33.13 -10.76 8.71
N ARG A 613 -32.90 -11.59 9.73
CA ARG A 613 -31.63 -12.33 9.88
C ARG A 613 -31.35 -13.29 8.73
N ASN A 614 -32.38 -13.75 8.02
CA ASN A 614 -32.22 -14.76 6.97
C ASN A 614 -31.50 -14.23 5.72
N ILE A 615 -31.38 -12.91 5.54
CA ILE A 615 -30.64 -12.34 4.41
C ILE A 615 -29.12 -12.56 4.53
N GLY A 616 -28.62 -12.82 5.74
CA GLY A 616 -27.19 -13.06 5.96
C GLY A 616 -26.73 -14.35 5.29
N PHE A 617 -25.53 -14.34 4.72
CA PHE A 617 -24.97 -15.54 4.10
C PHE A 617 -24.73 -16.66 5.12
N LEU A 618 -24.16 -16.35 6.29
CA LEU A 618 -23.73 -17.32 7.32
C LEU A 618 -24.76 -17.58 8.42
N THR A 619 -26.04 -17.31 8.16
CA THR A 619 -27.13 -17.49 9.15
C THR A 619 -27.91 -18.79 9.01
N ARG A 620 -27.60 -19.60 7.98
CA ARG A 620 -28.23 -20.90 7.73
C ARG A 620 -27.41 -22.05 8.32
N THR A 621 -27.72 -22.52 9.51
CA THR A 621 -27.54 -23.97 9.74
C THR A 621 -28.66 -24.69 8.98
N PRO A 622 -28.38 -25.57 8.02
CA PRO A 622 -29.36 -26.57 7.63
C PRO A 622 -29.73 -27.47 8.81
#